data_AF-A0A7H4P217-F1
#
_entry.id   AF-A0A7H4P217-F1
#
_cell.length_a   1.000
_cell.length_b   1.000
_cell.length_c   1.000
_cell.angle_alpha   90.00
_cell.angle_beta   90.00
_cell.angle_gamma   90.00
#
_symmetry.space_group_name_H-M   'P 1'
#
loop_
_entity.id
_entity.type
_entity.pdbx_description
1 polymer ?
#
loop_
_entity_poly.entity_id
_entity_poly.type
_entity_poly.pdbx_seq_one_letter_code
_entity_poly.pdbx_strand_id
1 'polypeptide(L)'
;MWQAISNLLSDLHTEAAEIELRNELPGGEIHAAWHLRFGGRDYFVKCDERELLPIFTAEADQLELLSRSKTVNVPQVFAVGSDRDYSFLVMEYLPLARWMRTTLSC
;
A
#
# COMPACT_ATOMS: atom_id res chain seq x y z
N MET A 1 -3.21 12.89 -6.92
CA MET A 1 -2.75 11.51 -6.68
C MET A 1 -3.92 10.53 -6.72
N TRP A 2 -4.96 10.76 -5.91
CA TRP A 2 -6.08 9.83 -5.72
C TRP A 2 -6.78 9.39 -7.01
N GLN A 3 -6.99 10.29 -7.98
CA GLN A 3 -7.58 9.90 -9.26
C GLN A 3 -6.73 8.88 -10.02
N ALA A 4 -5.39 9.03 -9.99
CA ALA A 4 -4.49 8.08 -10.64
C ALA A 4 -4.53 6.71 -9.93
N ILE A 5 -4.57 6.70 -8.60
CA ILE A 5 -4.74 5.48 -7.80
C ILE A 5 -6.09 4.82 -8.11
N SER A 6 -7.20 5.57 -8.13
CA SER A 6 -8.51 5.02 -8.47
C SER A 6 -8.53 4.39 -9.86
N ASN A 7 -7.91 5.04 -10.86
CA ASN A 7 -7.84 4.49 -12.20
C ASN A 7 -7.07 3.16 -12.23
N LEU A 8 -5.90 3.11 -11.58
CA LEU A 8 -5.08 1.90 -11.50
C LEU A 8 -5.78 0.76 -10.74
N LEU A 9 -6.49 1.08 -9.65
CA LEU A 9 -7.22 0.09 -8.88
C LEU A 9 -8.50 -0.37 -9.56
N SER A 10 -9.12 0.46 -10.39
CA SER A 10 -10.33 0.07 -11.14
C SER A 10 -10.06 -1.14 -12.04
N ASP A 11 -8.88 -1.23 -12.64
CA ASP A 11 -8.47 -2.37 -13.47
C ASP A 11 -8.36 -3.69 -12.68
N LEU A 12 -8.23 -3.60 -11.35
CA LEU A 12 -8.13 -4.75 -10.45
C LEU A 12 -9.48 -5.18 -9.86
N HIS A 13 -10.56 -4.44 -10.13
CA HIS A 13 -11.90 -4.71 -9.62
C HIS A 13 -12.86 -5.03 -10.78
N THR A 14 -13.73 -6.02 -10.57
CA THR A 14 -14.70 -6.46 -11.60
C THR A 14 -15.90 -5.53 -11.70
N GLU A 15 -16.21 -4.80 -10.63
CA GLU A 15 -17.35 -3.90 -10.52
C GLU A 15 -16.87 -2.45 -10.45
N ALA A 16 -17.76 -1.50 -10.74
CA ALA A 16 -17.47 -0.08 -10.54
C ALA A 16 -17.20 0.18 -9.05
N ALA A 17 -15.93 0.39 -8.72
CA ALA A 17 -15.45 0.62 -7.37
C ALA A 17 -15.00 2.07 -7.19
N GLU A 18 -15.15 2.57 -5.96
CA GLU A 18 -14.77 3.94 -5.59
C GLU A 18 -13.95 3.93 -4.29
N ILE A 19 -13.31 5.08 -4.00
CA ILE A 19 -12.62 5.29 -2.73
C ILE A 19 -13.66 5.51 -1.63
N GLU A 20 -13.67 4.62 -0.65
CA GLU A 20 -14.56 4.67 0.52
C GLU A 20 -13.91 5.40 1.70
N LEU A 21 -12.59 5.27 1.87
CA LEU A 21 -11.85 5.80 3.02
C LEU A 21 -10.41 6.14 2.65
N ARG A 22 -9.90 7.23 3.23
CA ARG A 22 -8.49 7.66 3.15
C ARG A 22 -8.05 8.16 4.51
N ASN A 23 -7.33 7.33 5.25
CA ASN A 23 -6.79 7.69 6.56
C ASN A 23 -5.28 7.78 6.47
N GLU A 24 -4.72 8.95 6.79
CA GLU A 24 -3.28 9.08 6.97
C GLU A 24 -2.84 8.27 8.19
N LEU A 25 -1.74 7.55 8.05
CA LEU A 25 -1.21 6.68 9.09
C LEU A 25 -0.04 7.38 9.81
N PRO A 26 0.01 7.32 11.15
CA PRO A 26 1.15 7.83 11.89
C PRO A 26 2.41 7.00 11.60
N GLY A 27 3.58 7.62 11.65
CA GLY A 27 4.88 6.95 11.45
C GLY A 27 5.37 6.87 10.00
N GLY A 28 4.73 7.58 9.07
CA GLY A 28 5.24 7.84 7.71
C GLY A 28 6.41 8.83 7.70
N GLU A 29 7.44 8.61 8.53
CA GLU A 29 8.51 9.59 8.78
C GLU A 29 9.42 9.84 7.56
N ILE A 30 9.44 8.89 6.60
CA ILE A 30 10.21 9.00 5.34
C ILE A 30 9.30 9.39 4.18
N HIS A 31 8.13 8.77 4.07
CA HIS A 31 7.12 9.02 3.04
C HIS A 31 5.75 9.03 3.70
N ALA A 32 4.85 9.89 3.21
CA ALA A 32 3.46 9.90 3.69
C ALA A 32 2.82 8.53 3.43
N ALA A 33 2.10 8.02 4.43
CA ALA A 33 1.52 6.68 4.42
C ALA A 33 0.02 6.75 4.68
N TRP A 34 -0.75 5.97 3.94
CA TRP A 34 -2.21 5.98 4.00
C TRP A 34 -2.80 4.58 4.07
N HIS A 35 -3.85 4.44 4.87
CA HIS A 35 -4.83 3.36 4.77
C HIS A 35 -5.94 3.82 3.83
N LEU A 36 -6.10 3.11 2.72
CA LEU A 36 -7.10 3.36 1.70
C LEU A 36 -8.11 2.21 1.69
N ARG A 37 -9.40 2.51 1.66
CA ARG A 37 -10.44 1.53 1.34
C ARG A 37 -11.02 1.82 -0.04
N PHE A 38 -11.01 0.83 -0.93
CA PHE A 38 -11.47 0.95 -2.31
C PHE A 38 -12.22 -0.32 -2.72
N GLY A 39 -13.47 -0.19 -3.15
CA GLY A 39 -14.31 -1.34 -3.56
C GLY A 39 -14.37 -2.44 -2.51
N GLY A 40 -14.55 -2.07 -1.24
CA GLY A 40 -14.60 -2.98 -0.10
C GLY A 40 -13.27 -3.61 0.32
N ARG A 41 -12.15 -3.33 -0.38
CA ARG A 41 -10.80 -3.84 -0.07
C ARG A 41 -9.91 -2.77 0.56
N ASP A 42 -9.01 -3.19 1.44
CA ASP A 42 -8.09 -2.32 2.15
C ASP A 42 -6.68 -2.36 1.53
N TYR A 43 -6.08 -1.19 1.35
CA TYR A 43 -4.77 -0.97 0.74
C TYR A 43 -3.91 -0.06 1.61
N PHE A 44 -2.60 -0.30 1.58
CA PHE A 44 -1.59 0.59 2.11
C PHE A 44 -0.95 1.37 0.96
N VAL A 45 -0.88 2.69 1.09
CA VAL A 45 -0.29 3.56 0.06
C VAL A 45 0.87 4.33 0.68
N LYS A 46 2.06 4.20 0.08
CA LYS A 46 3.15 5.17 0.27
C LYS A 46 3.09 6.19 -0.84
N CYS A 47 3.33 7.45 -0.53
CA CYS A 47 3.42 8.49 -1.54
C CYS A 47 4.37 9.61 -1.14
N ASP A 48 4.94 10.25 -2.14
CA ASP A 48 5.82 11.39 -1.99
C ASP A 48 5.93 12.18 -3.31
N GLU A 49 6.85 13.13 -3.40
CA GLU A 49 7.19 13.87 -4.61
C GLU A 49 7.35 12.94 -5.83
N ARG A 50 6.90 13.40 -7.00
CA ARG A 50 6.92 12.64 -8.25
C ARG A 50 8.31 12.06 -8.58
N GLU A 51 9.36 12.81 -8.28
CA GLU A 51 10.76 12.51 -8.55
C GLU A 51 11.23 11.22 -7.84
N LEU A 52 10.52 10.81 -6.80
CA LEU A 52 10.79 9.59 -6.02
C LEU A 52 10.14 8.33 -6.63
N LEU A 53 9.50 8.43 -7.80
CA LEU A 53 9.00 7.26 -8.53
C LEU A 53 10.05 6.14 -8.72
N PRO A 54 11.34 6.42 -9.02
CA PRO A 54 12.36 5.37 -9.10
C PRO A 54 12.58 4.65 -7.77
N ILE A 55 12.42 5.34 -6.63
CA ILE A 55 12.54 4.73 -5.29
C ILE A 55 11.38 3.77 -5.05
N PHE A 56 10.15 4.20 -5.33
CA PHE A 56 8.97 3.32 -5.19
C PHE A 56 8.99 2.14 -6.16
N THR A 57 9.50 2.33 -7.38
CA THR A 57 9.69 1.25 -8.35
C THR A 57 10.70 0.22 -7.82
N ALA A 58 11.85 0.69 -7.31
CA ALA A 58 12.86 -0.19 -6.73
C ALA A 58 12.33 -0.94 -5.50
N GLU A 59 11.52 -0.29 -4.65
CA GLU A 59 10.88 -0.95 -3.52
C GLU A 59 9.90 -2.04 -3.97
N ALA A 60 9.08 -1.76 -4.99
CA ALA A 60 8.17 -2.76 -5.56
C ALA A 60 8.93 -4.00 -6.07
N ASP A 61 10.02 -3.80 -6.81
CA ASP A 61 10.86 -4.88 -7.33
C ASP A 61 11.51 -5.69 -6.19
N GLN A 62 11.95 -5.03 -5.12
CA GLN A 62 12.52 -5.69 -3.94
C GLN A 62 11.49 -6.57 -3.24
N LEU A 63 10.26 -6.08 -3.03
CA LEU A 63 9.17 -6.85 -2.45
C LEU A 63 8.79 -8.05 -3.33
N GLU A 64 8.71 -7.86 -4.65
CA GLU A 64 8.45 -8.95 -5.57
C GLU A 64 9.55 -10.02 -5.49
N LEU A 65 10.82 -9.62 -5.47
CA LEU A 65 11.95 -10.54 -5.34
C LEU A 65 11.89 -11.34 -4.03
N LEU A 66 11.59 -10.68 -2.91
CA LEU A 66 11.41 -11.34 -1.60
C LEU A 66 10.22 -12.29 -1.61
N SER A 67 9.11 -11.94 -2.25
CA SER A 67 7.94 -12.83 -2.33
C SER A 67 8.27 -14.18 -2.99
N ARG A 68 9.19 -14.17 -3.96
CA ARG A 68 9.63 -15.37 -4.68
C ARG A 68 10.51 -16.30 -3.85
N SER A 69 11.24 -15.77 -2.86
CA SER A 69 12.07 -16.60 -1.97
C SER A 69 11.23 -17.50 -1.07
N LYS A 70 10.00 -17.10 -0.76
CA LYS A 70 9.10 -17.76 0.21
C LYS A 70 9.71 -17.92 1.60
N THR A 71 10.72 -17.10 1.94
CA THR A 71 11.40 -17.15 3.25
C THR A 71 10.79 -16.20 4.27
N VAL A 72 10.15 -15.13 3.81
CA VAL A 72 9.48 -14.12 4.63
C VAL A 72 8.14 -13.76 4.00
N ASN A 73 7.16 -13.41 4.84
CA ASN A 73 5.90 -12.85 4.36
C ASN A 73 6.13 -11.37 4.05
N VAL A 74 5.78 -10.97 2.83
CA VAL A 74 5.84 -9.58 2.36
C VAL A 74 4.47 -9.17 1.83
N PRO A 75 4.08 -7.89 1.96
CA PRO A 75 2.82 -7.42 1.42
C PRO A 75 2.81 -7.55 -0.11
N GLN A 76 1.67 -7.95 -0.67
CA GLN A 76 1.49 -7.95 -2.12
C GLN A 76 1.53 -6.52 -2.66
N VAL A 77 2.30 -6.31 -3.73
CA VAL A 77 2.28 -5.05 -4.50
C VAL A 77 1.17 -5.11 -5.54
N PHE A 78 0.34 -4.07 -5.62
CA PHE A 78 -0.74 -3.95 -6.59
C PHE A 78 -0.42 -2.97 -7.71
N ALA A 79 0.20 -1.84 -7.39
CA ALA A 79 0.55 -0.83 -8.37
C ALA A 79 1.70 0.07 -7.90
N VAL A 80 2.48 0.57 -8.86
CA VAL A 80 3.39 1.70 -8.70
C VAL A 80 3.04 2.71 -9.78
N GLY A 81 3.09 3.99 -9.45
CA GLY A 81 2.75 5.02 -10.42
C GLY A 81 3.03 6.43 -9.92
N SER A 82 2.70 7.38 -10.77
CA SER A 82 2.80 8.80 -10.46
C SER A 82 1.70 9.56 -11.18
N ASP A 83 1.31 10.70 -10.63
CA ASP A 83 0.54 11.71 -11.35
C ASP A 83 1.41 12.94 -11.65
N ARG A 84 0.82 14.14 -11.71
CA ARG A 84 1.56 15.38 -11.96
C ARG A 84 2.57 15.70 -10.86
N ASP A 85 2.18 15.52 -9.60
CA ASP A 85 2.88 16.09 -8.44
C ASP A 85 3.40 15.01 -7.48
N TYR A 86 2.81 13.81 -7.51
CA TYR A 86 3.13 12.72 -6.58
C TYR A 86 3.53 11.43 -7.30
N SER A 87 4.40 10.67 -6.66
CA SER A 87 4.65 9.26 -6.92
C SER A 87 4.09 8.41 -5.78
N PHE A 88 3.76 7.16 -6.05
CA PHE A 88 3.14 6.28 -5.07
C PHE A 88 3.38 4.78 -5.33
N LEU A 89 3.32 4.02 -4.24
CA LEU A 89 3.31 2.55 -4.20
C LEU A 89 2.05 2.09 -3.45
N VAL A 90 1.24 1.26 -4.11
CA VAL A 90 0.01 0.68 -3.56
C VAL A 90 0.25 -0.80 -3.28
N MET A 91 0.03 -1.21 -2.04
CA MET A 91 0.28 -2.57 -1.57
C MET A 91 -0.80 -3.05 -0.60
N GLU A 92 -0.72 -4.32 -0.22
CA GLU A 92 -1.59 -4.95 0.77
C GLU A 92 -1.57 -4.20 2.10
N TYR A 93 -2.76 -3.88 2.62
CA TYR A 93 -2.88 -3.37 3.97
C TYR A 93 -2.79 -4.52 4.98
N LEU A 94 -1.70 -4.57 5.73
CA LEU A 94 -1.55 -5.49 6.84
C LEU A 94 -2.07 -4.82 8.11
N PRO A 95 -3.27 -5.15 8.61
CA PRO A 95 -3.73 -4.62 9.88
C PRO A 95 -2.71 -5.04 10.95
N LEU A 96 -2.34 -4.10 11.82
CA LEU A 96 -1.53 -4.42 12.99
C LEU A 96 -2.33 -5.44 13.81
N ALA A 97 -2.02 -6.72 13.62
CA ALA A 97 -2.48 -7.75 14.52
C ALA A 97 -1.98 -7.31 15.90
N ARG A 98 -2.91 -7.02 16.79
CA ARG A 98 -2.62 -6.83 18.21
C ARG A 98 -1.98 -8.14 18.64
N TRP A 99 -0.66 -8.20 18.63
CA TRP A 99 0.12 -9.31 19.18
C TRP A 99 -0.46 -9.53 20.57
N MET A 100 -1.26 -10.58 20.73
CA MET A 100 -1.92 -10.85 21.99
C MET A 100 -0.77 -11.10 22.97
N ARG A 101 -0.64 -10.22 23.96
CA ARG A 101 -0.11 -10.61 25.25
C ARG A 101 -0.96 -11.79 25.71
N THR A 102 -0.53 -13.00 25.41
CA THR A 102 -0.96 -14.17 26.16
C THR A 102 -0.39 -13.95 27.55
N THR A 103 -1.16 -13.29 28.42
CA THR A 103 -0.92 -13.38 29.84
C THR A 103 -1.05 -14.87 30.15
N LEU A 104 0.10 -15.53 30.37
CA LEU A 104 0.15 -16.83 31.00
C LEU A 104 -0.57 -16.66 32.34
N SER A 105 -1.77 -17.22 32.43
CA SER A 105 -2.39 -17.51 33.70
C SER A 105 -1.70 -18.77 34.22
N CYS A 106 -0.90 -18.63 35.26
CA CYS A 106 -0.60 -19.71 36.19
C CYS A 106 -0.85 -19.18 37.60
#